data_AF-A0A661SAD6-F1
#
_entry.id   AF-A0A661SAD6-F1
#
_cell.length_a   1.000
_cell.length_b   1.000
_cell.length_c   1.000
_cell.angle_alpha   90.00
_cell.angle_beta   90.00
_cell.angle_gamma   90.00
#
_symmetry.space_group_name_H-M   'P 1'
#
loop_
_entity.id
_entity.type
_entity.pdbx_description
1 polymer ?
#
loop_
_entity_poly.entity_id
_entity_poly.type
_entity_poly.pdbx_seq_one_letter_code
_entity_poly.pdbx_strand_id
1 'polypeptide(L)'
;MDWLTNTIGTSIGKKLLMAITGLCFCGFLVVHLIGNLTIYGGKDFFNAYVDHLHSYGPLINVAELVLLTLAAIHVLTGTILFFGNLNARPERYVVNKSAGGRTIGSSTMPYTGFLMLLFIIFHLFNFHFADHENQTVFEIVANAFAQRGYVFIYIVAMIIVAIHV
;
A
#
# COMPACT_ATOMS: atom_id res chain seq x y z
N MET A 1 -24.91 4.34 21.56
CA MET A 1 -24.43 2.94 21.42
C MET A 1 -22.92 3.02 21.29
N ASP A 2 -22.22 3.06 22.42
CA ASP A 2 -20.80 3.43 22.46
C ASP A 2 -19.88 2.21 22.43
N TRP A 3 -20.43 1.01 22.34
CA TRP A 3 -19.63 -0.23 22.41
C TRP A 3 -18.65 -0.31 21.23
N LEU A 4 -19.05 0.11 20.03
CA LEU A 4 -18.22 0.04 18.83
C LEU A 4 -17.05 1.02 18.92
N THR A 5 -17.34 2.29 19.23
CA THR A 5 -16.35 3.35 19.40
C THR A 5 -15.39 3.04 20.56
N ASN A 6 -15.90 2.52 21.68
CA ASN A 6 -15.08 2.09 22.80
C ASN A 6 -14.17 0.91 22.41
N THR A 7 -14.69 -0.06 21.65
CA THR A 7 -13.92 -1.23 21.21
C THR A 7 -12.77 -0.83 20.28
N ILE A 8 -13.03 -0.03 19.25
CA ILE A 8 -11.99 0.44 18.31
C ILE A 8 -11.02 1.43 18.97
N GLY A 9 -11.43 2.11 20.05
CA GLY A 9 -10.57 2.98 20.84
C GLY A 9 -9.48 2.23 21.63
N THR A 10 -9.71 0.95 21.94
CA THR A 10 -8.76 0.13 22.70
C THR A 10 -7.50 -0.22 21.89
N SER A 11 -6.42 -0.61 22.60
CA SER A 11 -5.18 -1.11 21.97
C SER A 11 -5.43 -2.37 21.14
N ILE A 12 -6.35 -3.24 21.58
CA ILE A 12 -6.71 -4.48 20.86
C ILE A 12 -7.50 -4.14 19.60
N GLY A 13 -8.50 -3.26 19.70
CA GLY A 13 -9.30 -2.83 18.54
C GLY A 13 -8.46 -2.17 17.45
N LYS A 14 -7.52 -1.30 17.83
CA LYS A 14 -6.57 -0.70 16.88
C LYS A 14 -5.70 -1.73 16.16
N LYS A 15 -5.21 -2.75 16.87
CA LYS A 15 -4.42 -3.83 16.26
C LYS A 15 -5.28 -4.68 15.31
N LEU A 16 -6.54 -4.92 15.65
CA LEU A 16 -7.48 -5.62 14.77
C LEU A 16 -7.74 -4.81 13.48
N LEU A 17 -7.97 -3.50 13.61
CA LEU A 17 -8.13 -2.61 12.45
C LEU A 17 -6.87 -2.60 11.56
N MET A 18 -5.68 -2.56 12.15
CA MET A 18 -4.42 -2.69 11.39
C MET A 18 -4.35 -4.01 10.61
N ALA A 19 -4.71 -5.13 11.24
CA ALA A 19 -4.65 -6.43 10.60
C ALA A 19 -5.65 -6.56 9.45
N ILE A 20 -6.90 -6.11 9.65
CA ILE A 20 -7.94 -6.16 8.62
C ILE A 20 -7.56 -5.28 7.42
N THR A 21 -7.17 -4.03 7.66
CA THR A 21 -6.77 -3.12 6.58
C THR A 21 -5.53 -3.62 5.84
N GLY A 22 -4.52 -4.14 6.55
CA GLY A 22 -3.34 -4.75 5.95
C GLY A 22 -3.69 -5.96 5.07
N LEU A 23 -4.56 -6.84 5.54
CA LEU A 23 -5.02 -8.00 4.76
C LEU A 23 -5.77 -7.58 3.49
N CYS A 24 -6.62 -6.55 3.57
CA CYS A 24 -7.27 -5.97 2.40
C CYS A 24 -6.24 -5.46 1.37
N PHE A 25 -5.17 -4.80 1.83
CA PHE A 25 -4.09 -4.37 0.94
C PHE A 25 -3.32 -5.53 0.31
N CYS A 26 -3.08 -6.61 1.04
CA CYS A 26 -2.48 -7.81 0.44
C CYS A 26 -3.37 -8.37 -0.69
N GLY A 27 -4.69 -8.43 -0.47
CA GLY A 27 -5.64 -8.84 -1.50
C GLY A 27 -5.62 -7.92 -2.72
N PHE A 28 -5.61 -6.61 -2.50
CA PHE A 28 -5.47 -5.61 -3.57
C PHE A 28 -4.15 -5.79 -4.33
N LEU A 29 -3.02 -5.95 -3.64
CA LEU A 29 -1.71 -6.13 -4.26
C LEU A 29 -1.64 -7.36 -5.16
N VAL A 30 -2.29 -8.47 -4.77
CA VAL A 30 -2.37 -9.68 -5.60
C VAL A 30 -3.11 -9.38 -6.92
N VAL A 31 -4.31 -8.79 -6.84
CA VAL A 31 -5.10 -8.45 -8.04
C VAL A 31 -4.38 -7.40 -8.89
N HIS A 32 -3.81 -6.39 -8.26
CA HIS A 32 -3.03 -5.35 -8.91
C HIS A 32 -1.82 -5.93 -9.65
N LEU A 33 -1.08 -6.85 -9.03
CA LEU A 33 0.03 -7.53 -9.68
C LEU A 33 -0.44 -8.37 -10.86
N ILE A 34 -1.50 -9.16 -10.70
CA ILE A 34 -2.07 -9.97 -11.80
C ILE A 34 -2.43 -9.08 -12.99
N GLY A 35 -3.10 -7.95 -12.75
CA GLY A 35 -3.42 -6.98 -13.80
C GLY A 35 -2.17 -6.43 -14.49
N ASN A 36 -1.14 -6.07 -13.73
CA ASN A 36 0.13 -5.60 -14.30
C ASN A 36 0.87 -6.67 -15.10
N LEU A 37 0.81 -7.95 -14.69
CA LEU A 37 1.44 -9.05 -15.43
C LEU A 37 0.86 -9.25 -16.84
N THR A 38 -0.34 -8.74 -17.11
CA THR A 38 -0.91 -8.75 -18.47
C THR A 38 -0.06 -7.96 -19.47
N ILE A 39 0.85 -7.09 -19.01
CA ILE A 39 1.79 -6.36 -19.88
C ILE A 39 2.68 -7.29 -20.71
N TYR A 40 2.98 -8.50 -20.20
CA TYR A 40 3.75 -9.50 -20.93
C TYR A 40 2.97 -10.12 -22.10
N GLY A 41 1.65 -9.93 -22.15
CA GLY A 41 0.79 -10.28 -23.29
C GLY A 41 0.84 -9.26 -24.43
N GLY A 42 1.60 -8.16 -24.29
CA GLY A 42 1.74 -7.11 -25.29
C GLY A 42 0.72 -5.97 -25.14
N LYS A 43 0.89 -4.94 -25.98
CA LYS A 43 0.14 -3.67 -25.91
C LYS A 43 -1.37 -3.87 -25.95
N ASP A 44 -1.85 -4.63 -26.93
CA ASP A 44 -3.29 -4.79 -27.17
C ASP A 44 -3.97 -5.55 -26.03
N PHE A 45 -3.33 -6.60 -25.49
CA PHE A 45 -3.88 -7.38 -24.38
C PHE A 45 -3.95 -6.58 -23.08
N PHE A 46 -2.89 -5.81 -22.77
CA PHE A 46 -2.85 -4.95 -21.60
C PHE A 46 -3.90 -3.84 -21.66
N ASN A 47 -3.98 -3.13 -22.79
CA ASN A 47 -4.97 -2.07 -22.95
C ASN A 47 -6.40 -2.62 -22.93
N ALA A 48 -6.67 -3.78 -23.55
CA ALA A 48 -7.98 -4.43 -23.46
C ALA A 48 -8.36 -4.79 -22.02
N TYR A 49 -7.40 -5.23 -21.20
CA TYR A 49 -7.62 -5.48 -19.77
C TYR A 49 -7.97 -4.18 -19.02
N VAL A 50 -7.24 -3.10 -19.27
CA VAL A 50 -7.50 -1.77 -18.68
C VAL A 50 -8.89 -1.26 -19.08
N ASP A 51 -9.24 -1.32 -20.35
CA ASP A 51 -10.54 -0.89 -20.87
C ASP A 51 -11.68 -1.72 -20.28
N HIS A 52 -11.49 -3.03 -20.13
CA HIS A 52 -12.47 -3.89 -19.47
C HIS A 52 -12.66 -3.49 -18.00
N LEU A 53 -11.58 -3.16 -17.28
CA LEU A 53 -11.66 -2.67 -15.91
C LEU A 53 -12.46 -1.36 -15.83
N HIS A 54 -12.17 -0.40 -16.71
CA HIS A 54 -12.89 0.86 -16.75
C HIS A 54 -14.34 0.71 -17.22
N SER A 55 -14.68 -0.36 -17.95
CA SER A 55 -16.06 -0.63 -18.37
C SER A 55 -17.03 -0.87 -17.20
N TYR A 56 -16.51 -1.23 -16.01
CA TYR A 56 -17.32 -1.32 -14.79
C TYR A 56 -17.77 0.06 -14.25
N GLY A 57 -17.28 1.15 -14.84
CA GLY A 57 -17.78 2.51 -14.62
C GLY A 57 -17.73 2.92 -13.14
N PRO A 58 -18.86 3.33 -12.52
CA PRO A 58 -18.88 3.83 -11.14
C PRO A 58 -18.32 2.85 -10.10
N LEU A 59 -18.32 1.54 -10.38
CA LEU A 59 -17.81 0.54 -9.44
C LEU A 59 -16.31 0.71 -9.17
N ILE A 60 -15.54 1.12 -10.19
CA ILE A 60 -14.10 1.39 -10.02
C ILE A 60 -13.88 2.60 -9.12
N ASN A 61 -14.66 3.67 -9.31
CA ASN A 61 -14.56 4.87 -8.46
C ASN A 61 -14.89 4.55 -7.00
N VAL A 62 -15.87 3.65 -6.76
CA VAL A 62 -16.18 3.17 -5.41
C VAL A 62 -15.03 2.34 -4.84
N ALA A 63 -14.45 1.43 -5.63
CA ALA A 63 -13.29 0.65 -5.20
C ALA A 63 -12.09 1.54 -4.85
N GLU A 64 -11.83 2.58 -5.64
CA GLU A 64 -10.80 3.59 -5.38
C GLU A 64 -11.05 4.32 -4.07
N LEU A 65 -12.28 4.82 -3.84
CA LEU A 65 -12.65 5.48 -2.60
C LEU A 65 -12.48 4.57 -1.38
N VAL A 66 -12.83 3.28 -1.51
CA VAL A 66 -12.61 2.27 -0.47
C VAL A 66 -11.13 2.08 -0.19
N LEU A 67 -10.28 1.95 -1.21
CA LEU A 67 -8.84 1.81 -1.05
C LEU A 67 -8.21 3.02 -0.36
N LEU A 68 -8.60 4.24 -0.76
CA LEU A 68 -8.15 5.49 -0.13
C LEU A 68 -8.58 5.56 1.34
N THR A 69 -9.81 5.15 1.64
CA THR A 69 -10.34 5.12 3.02
C THR A 69 -9.57 4.10 3.86
N LEU A 70 -9.34 2.89 3.34
CA LEU A 70 -8.52 1.87 4.00
C LEU A 70 -7.10 2.38 4.22
N ALA A 71 -6.53 3.14 3.29
CA ALA A 71 -5.16 3.64 3.37
C ALA A 71 -5.04 4.69 4.48
N ALA A 72 -5.99 5.61 4.54
CA ALA A 72 -6.09 6.57 5.63
C ALA A 72 -6.20 5.88 6.99
N ILE A 73 -7.12 4.90 7.13
CA ILE A 73 -7.30 4.16 8.39
C ILE A 73 -6.02 3.41 8.77
N HIS A 74 -5.38 2.73 7.82
CA HIS A 74 -4.16 1.95 8.04
C HIS A 74 -2.99 2.83 8.50
N VAL A 75 -2.72 3.92 7.77
CA VAL A 75 -1.63 4.84 8.10
C VAL A 75 -1.87 5.56 9.42
N LEU A 76 -3.09 6.07 9.66
CA LEU A 76 -3.43 6.75 10.91
C LEU A 76 -3.32 5.81 12.11
N THR A 77 -3.90 4.61 12.02
CA THR A 77 -3.86 3.64 13.11
C THR A 77 -2.43 3.17 13.39
N GLY A 78 -1.63 2.93 12.35
CA GLY A 78 -0.23 2.56 12.48
C GLY A 78 0.59 3.66 13.15
N THR A 79 0.35 4.92 12.76
CA THR A 79 1.01 6.11 13.34
C THR A 79 0.65 6.29 14.82
N ILE A 80 -0.64 6.17 15.16
CA ILE A 80 -1.11 6.23 16.56
C ILE A 80 -0.47 5.15 17.42
N LEU A 81 -0.41 3.91 16.92
CA LEU A 81 0.22 2.80 17.64
C LEU A 81 1.73 3.01 17.79
N PHE A 82 2.40 3.54 16.76
CA PHE A 82 3.83 3.84 16.81
C PHE A 82 4.16 4.87 17.89
N PHE A 83 3.50 6.04 17.86
CA PHE A 83 3.73 7.07 18.88
C PHE A 83 3.26 6.64 20.27
N GLY A 84 2.15 5.90 20.37
CA GLY A 84 1.70 5.33 21.63
C GLY A 84 2.74 4.39 22.26
N ASN A 85 3.39 3.54 21.45
CA ASN A 85 4.45 2.65 21.91
C ASN A 85 5.73 3.40 22.30
N LEU A 86 6.06 4.50 21.62
CA LEU A 86 7.19 5.36 21.96
C LEU A 86 6.94 6.09 23.29
N ASN A 87 5.77 6.70 23.46
CA ASN A 87 5.42 7.45 24.67
C ASN A 87 5.26 6.56 25.90
N ALA A 88 4.86 5.30 25.72
CA ALA A 88 4.81 4.31 26.80
C ALA A 88 6.22 3.87 27.27
N ARG A 89 7.30 4.35 26.63
CA ARG A 89 8.69 3.96 26.90
C ARG A 89 9.59 5.20 27.08
N PRO A 90 9.45 5.92 28.21
CA PRO A 90 10.31 7.06 28.51
C PRO A 90 11.79 6.68 28.68
N GLU A 91 12.07 5.49 29.21
CA GLU A 91 13.42 4.92 29.30
C GLU A 91 13.62 3.80 28.28
N ARG A 92 14.75 3.80 27.56
CA ARG A 92 15.07 2.75 26.56
C ARG A 92 15.43 1.44 27.27
N TYR A 93 15.03 0.32 26.66
CA TYR A 93 15.40 -1.00 27.18
C TYR A 93 16.91 -1.18 27.22
N VAL A 94 17.42 -1.54 28.40
CA VAL A 94 18.83 -1.95 28.59
C VAL A 94 19.13 -3.24 27.83
N VAL A 95 18.12 -4.12 27.69
CA VAL A 95 18.23 -5.38 26.93
C VAL A 95 17.09 -5.49 25.94
N ASN A 96 17.41 -5.57 24.65
CA ASN A 96 16.44 -5.76 23.57
C ASN A 96 16.20 -7.26 23.30
N LYS A 97 15.62 -7.96 24.29
CA LYS A 97 15.26 -9.37 24.16
C LYS A 97 13.84 -9.50 23.59
N SER A 98 13.70 -10.13 22.43
CA SER A 98 12.39 -10.49 21.90
C SER A 98 11.82 -11.68 22.69
N ALA A 99 10.54 -11.63 23.03
CA ALA A 99 9.82 -12.76 23.62
C ALA A 99 9.43 -13.84 22.57
N GLY A 100 9.89 -13.71 21.32
CA GLY A 100 9.49 -14.53 20.18
C GLY A 100 8.52 -13.81 19.25
N GLY A 101 8.45 -14.23 17.98
CA GLY A 101 7.48 -13.73 16.98
C GLY A 101 7.79 -12.38 16.31
N ARG A 102 8.84 -11.66 16.74
CA ARG A 102 9.29 -10.43 16.06
C ARG A 102 10.12 -10.78 14.83
N THR A 103 9.69 -10.34 13.66
CA THR A 103 10.41 -10.49 12.39
C THR A 103 11.09 -9.17 12.03
N ILE A 104 11.97 -9.19 11.02
CA ILE A 104 12.53 -7.96 10.46
C ILE A 104 11.39 -7.04 10.02
N GLY A 105 10.44 -7.58 9.25
CA GLY A 105 9.27 -6.84 8.78
C GLY A 105 8.48 -6.17 9.90
N SER A 106 8.09 -6.91 10.95
CA SER A 106 7.34 -6.31 12.06
C SER A 106 8.16 -5.33 12.91
N SER A 107 9.49 -5.46 12.93
CA SER A 107 10.38 -4.52 13.63
C SER A 107 10.61 -3.22 12.85
N THR A 108 10.55 -3.26 11.52
CA THR A 108 10.78 -2.10 10.64
C THR A 108 9.49 -1.49 10.07
N MET A 109 8.34 -2.10 10.35
CA MET A 109 7.03 -1.77 9.76
C MET A 109 6.66 -0.27 9.77
N PRO A 110 6.92 0.53 10.84
CA PRO A 110 6.64 1.97 10.81
C PRO A 110 7.50 2.72 9.77
N TYR A 111 8.76 2.33 9.62
CA TYR A 111 9.69 2.97 8.69
C TYR A 111 9.40 2.55 7.25
N THR A 112 9.18 1.24 7.02
CA THR A 112 8.81 0.75 5.69
C THR A 112 7.45 1.29 5.27
N GLY A 113 6.50 1.45 6.20
CA GLY A 113 5.20 2.07 5.92
C GLY A 113 5.30 3.54 5.50
N PHE A 114 6.18 4.32 6.13
CA PHE A 114 6.44 5.70 5.71
C PHE A 114 7.08 5.78 4.31
N LEU A 115 8.08 4.93 4.04
CA LEU A 115 8.69 4.86 2.71
C LEU A 115 7.68 4.41 1.65
N MET A 116 6.82 3.45 1.98
CA MET A 116 5.72 3.01 1.13
C MET A 116 4.74 4.14 0.81
N LEU A 117 4.39 4.98 1.79
CA LEU A 117 3.51 6.12 1.55
C LEU A 117 4.10 7.09 0.52
N LEU A 118 5.39 7.41 0.63
CA LEU A 118 6.09 8.24 -0.35
C LEU A 118 6.11 7.59 -1.74
N PHE A 119 6.38 6.28 -1.79
CA PHE A 119 6.36 5.53 -3.05
C PHE A 119 4.95 5.49 -3.67
N ILE A 120 3.88 5.32 -2.89
CA ILE A 120 2.50 5.32 -3.40
C ILE A 120 2.14 6.67 -3.98
N ILE A 121 2.50 7.78 -3.32
CA ILE A 121 2.27 9.12 -3.86
C ILE A 121 2.98 9.27 -5.21
N PHE A 122 4.28 8.92 -5.25
CA PHE A 122 5.06 8.93 -6.49
C PHE A 122 4.43 8.03 -7.57
N HIS A 123 3.99 6.83 -7.22
CA HIS A 123 3.37 5.86 -8.11
C HIS A 123 2.07 6.42 -8.72
N LEU A 124 1.20 7.01 -7.90
CA LEU A 124 -0.07 7.59 -8.35
C LEU A 124 0.15 8.78 -9.29
N PHE A 125 1.11 9.67 -9.00
CA PHE A 125 1.42 10.78 -9.89
C PHE A 125 1.91 10.34 -11.28
N ASN A 126 2.67 9.24 -11.35
CA ASN A 126 3.23 8.77 -12.60
C ASN A 126 2.26 7.95 -13.44
N PHE A 127 1.24 7.32 -12.84
CA PHE A 127 0.35 6.40 -13.56
C PHE A 127 -1.13 6.73 -13.46
N HIS A 128 -1.63 7.11 -12.29
CA HIS A 128 -3.05 7.43 -12.14
C HIS A 128 -3.37 8.86 -12.58
N PHE A 129 -2.53 9.83 -12.19
CA PHE A 129 -2.68 11.25 -12.56
C PHE A 129 -1.89 11.64 -13.82
N ALA A 130 -1.36 10.67 -14.56
CA ALA A 130 -0.71 10.93 -15.82
C ALA A 130 -1.70 11.46 -16.88
N ASP A 131 -1.18 12.06 -17.95
CA ASP A 131 -2.01 12.42 -19.10
C ASP A 131 -2.43 11.13 -19.83
N HIS A 132 -3.73 10.86 -19.84
CA HIS A 132 -4.35 9.72 -20.53
C HIS A 132 -5.07 10.13 -21.83
N GLU A 133 -5.08 11.42 -22.17
CA GLU A 133 -5.78 11.90 -23.38
C GLU A 133 -5.00 11.55 -24.65
N ASN A 134 -3.66 11.59 -24.58
CA ASN A 134 -2.78 11.50 -25.74
C ASN A 134 -1.98 10.19 -25.83
N GLN A 135 -2.15 9.28 -24.87
CA GLN A 135 -1.37 8.05 -24.77
C GLN A 135 -2.16 6.97 -24.02
N THR A 136 -1.91 5.73 -24.40
CA THR A 136 -2.48 4.55 -23.73
C THR A 136 -1.75 4.24 -22.43
N VAL A 137 -2.39 3.56 -21.48
CA VAL A 137 -1.75 3.16 -20.21
C VAL A 137 -0.50 2.31 -20.46
N PHE A 138 -0.52 1.44 -21.47
CA PHE A 138 0.67 0.69 -21.87
C PHE A 138 1.87 1.61 -22.20
N GLU A 139 1.64 2.70 -22.94
CA GLU A 139 2.69 3.63 -23.33
C GLU A 139 3.23 4.40 -22.14
N ILE A 140 2.36 4.84 -21.22
CA ILE A 140 2.78 5.49 -19.96
C ILE A 140 3.73 4.56 -19.18
N VAL A 141 3.33 3.31 -19.01
CA VAL A 141 4.12 2.30 -18.30
C VAL A 141 5.43 2.00 -19.03
N ALA A 142 5.39 1.74 -20.34
CA ALA A 142 6.57 1.43 -21.14
C ALA A 142 7.58 2.59 -21.15
N ASN A 143 7.11 3.83 -21.29
CA ASN A 143 7.96 5.02 -21.29
C ASN A 143 8.59 5.27 -19.92
N ALA A 144 7.84 5.07 -18.83
CA ALA A 144 8.38 5.19 -17.48
C ALA A 144 9.50 4.15 -17.25
N PHE A 145 9.26 2.87 -17.58
CA PHE A 145 10.23 1.80 -17.36
C PHE A 145 11.37 1.75 -18.40
N ALA A 146 11.29 2.49 -19.50
CA ALA A 146 12.44 2.73 -20.37
C ALA A 146 13.54 3.56 -19.66
N GLN A 147 13.16 4.33 -18.63
CA GLN A 147 14.09 5.12 -17.84
C GLN A 147 14.68 4.31 -16.69
N ARG A 148 16.01 4.16 -16.68
CA ARG A 148 16.74 3.37 -15.67
C ARG A 148 16.49 3.83 -14.23
N GLY A 149 16.28 5.14 -14.03
CA GLY A 149 15.98 5.71 -12.71
C GLY A 149 14.66 5.21 -12.13
N TYR A 150 13.60 5.15 -12.96
CA TYR A 150 12.31 4.60 -12.56
C TYR A 150 12.44 3.13 -12.20
N VAL A 151 13.09 2.32 -13.05
CA VAL A 151 13.32 0.89 -12.77
C VAL A 151 14.00 0.70 -11.42
N PHE A 152 15.04 1.46 -11.12
CA PHE A 152 15.74 1.37 -9.83
C PHE A 152 14.82 1.70 -8.65
N ILE A 153 14.05 2.79 -8.72
CA ILE A 153 13.09 3.17 -7.67
C ILE A 153 12.08 2.05 -7.43
N TYR A 154 11.53 1.47 -8.50
CA TYR A 154 10.54 0.39 -8.39
C TYR A 154 11.14 -0.89 -7.80
N ILE A 155 12.38 -1.26 -8.15
CA ILE A 155 13.07 -2.41 -7.54
C ILE A 155 13.21 -2.20 -6.03
N VAL A 156 13.69 -1.02 -5.62
CA VAL A 156 13.83 -0.68 -4.19
C VAL A 156 12.48 -0.72 -3.49
N ALA A 157 11.44 -0.16 -4.11
CA ALA A 157 10.08 -0.18 -3.58
C ALA A 157 9.55 -1.60 -3.40
N MET A 158 9.76 -2.51 -4.35
CA MET A 158 9.31 -3.91 -4.24
C MET A 158 9.99 -4.64 -3.07
N ILE A 159 11.28 -4.36 -2.82
CA ILE A 159 11.98 -4.90 -1.65
C ILE A 159 11.34 -4.35 -0.36
N ILE A 160 11.03 -3.06 -0.31
CA ILE A 160 10.37 -2.44 0.86
C ILE A 160 8.97 -3.04 1.08
N VAL A 161 8.18 -3.23 0.02
CA VAL A 161 6.87 -3.91 0.08
C VAL A 161 7.04 -5.30 0.67
N ALA A 162 7.99 -6.10 0.16
CA ALA A 162 8.21 -7.47 0.61
C ALA A 162 8.64 -7.56 2.08
N ILE A 163 9.29 -6.52 2.62
CA ILE A 163 9.62 -6.44 4.05
C ILE A 163 8.41 -5.94 4.86
N HIS A 164 7.56 -5.08 4.29
CA HIS A 164 6.43 -4.48 4.99
C HIS A 164 5.25 -5.43 5.18
N VAL A 165 4.98 -6.27 4.18
CA VAL A 165 3.94 -7.32 4.19
C VAL A 165 4.32 -8.44 5.15
#